data_AF-A0A1H8MJB5-F1
#
_entry.id   AF-A0A1H8MJB5-F1
#
_cell.length_a   1.000
_cell.length_b   1.000
_cell.length_c   1.000
_cell.angle_alpha   90.00
_cell.angle_beta   90.00
_cell.angle_gamma   90.00
#
_symmetry.space_group_name_H-M   'P 1'
#
loop_
_entity.id
_entity.type
_entity.pdbx_description
1 polymer ?
#
loop_
_entity_poly.entity_id
_entity_poly.type
_entity_poly.pdbx_seq_one_letter_code
_entity_poly.pdbx_strand_id
1 'polypeptide(L)' 'MATITYVRTIKYVAEILGEDPELLRAIISNDDNLTYGSIISVYNGENESITALTDDGMEELGQMLSYARRSTDE' A
#
# COMPACT_ATOMS: atom_id res chain seq x y z
N MET A 1 3.70 3.19 22.84
CA MET A 1 2.34 3.59 23.22
C MET A 1 1.43 3.07 22.13
N ALA A 2 0.36 2.34 22.43
CA ALA A 2 -0.51 1.79 21.39
C ALA A 2 -1.23 2.96 20.71
N THR A 3 -0.82 3.30 19.49
CA THR A 3 -1.50 4.25 18.61
C THR A 3 -2.62 3.50 17.88
N ILE A 4 -3.74 4.16 17.66
CA ILE A 4 -4.78 3.64 16.76
C ILE A 4 -4.16 3.58 15.37
N THR A 5 -3.96 2.38 14.85
CA THR A 5 -3.52 2.16 13.47
C THR A 5 -4.74 1.96 12.61
N TYR A 6 -4.91 2.81 11.60
CA TYR A 6 -5.91 2.58 10.56
C TYR A 6 -5.31 1.74 9.45
N VAL A 7 -6.14 0.90 8.84
CA VAL A 7 -5.80 0.18 7.61
C VAL A 7 -6.74 0.64 6.50
N ARG A 8 -6.20 0.84 5.31
CA ARG A 8 -6.95 1.29 4.13
C ARG A 8 -6.82 0.26 3.02
N THR A 9 -7.94 -0.14 2.43
CA THR A 9 -7.92 -1.04 1.27
C THR A 9 -7.17 -0.40 0.10
N ILE A 10 -6.58 -1.23 -0.76
CA ILE A 10 -5.79 -0.74 -1.91
C ILE A 10 -6.57 0.22 -2.80
N LYS A 11 -7.86 -0.03 -3.01
CA LYS A 11 -8.71 0.89 -3.77
C LYS A 11 -8.72 2.30 -3.18
N TYR A 12 -8.88 2.41 -1.86
CA TYR A 12 -8.92 3.72 -1.20
C TYR A 12 -7.53 4.38 -1.15
N VAL A 13 -6.46 3.59 -1.05
CA VAL A 13 -5.09 4.10 -1.15
C VAL A 13 -4.82 4.69 -2.53
N ALA A 14 -5.24 3.99 -3.59
CA ALA A 14 -5.11 4.46 -4.97
C ALA A 14 -5.84 5.80 -5.18
N GLU A 15 -7.05 5.94 -4.65
CA GLU A 15 -7.81 7.21 -4.70
C GLU A 15 -7.08 8.36 -4.01
N ILE A 16 -6.44 8.11 -2.86
CA ILE A 16 -5.69 9.13 -2.11
C ILE A 16 -4.39 9.52 -2.82
N LEU A 17 -3.66 8.54 -3.37
CA LEU A 17 -2.39 8.79 -4.06
C LEU A 17 -2.57 9.26 -5.52
N GLY A 18 -3.78 9.17 -6.08
CA GLY A 18 -4.05 9.47 -7.49
C GLY A 18 -3.41 8.45 -8.44
N GLU A 19 -3.32 7.19 -8.00
CA GLU A 19 -2.64 6.11 -8.71
C GLU A 19 -3.62 5.07 -9.24
N ASP A 20 -3.15 4.24 -10.17
CA ASP A 20 -3.89 3.09 -10.63
C ASP A 20 -3.86 1.95 -9.56
N PRO A 21 -5.01 1.38 -9.16
CA PRO A 21 -5.04 0.34 -8.14
C PRO A 21 -4.32 -0.96 -8.58
N GLU A 22 -4.26 -1.28 -9.87
CA GLU A 22 -3.56 -2.47 -10.35
C GLU A 22 -2.04 -2.26 -10.30
N LEU A 23 -1.56 -1.04 -10.56
CA LEU A 23 -0.17 -0.66 -10.29
C LEU A 23 0.20 -0.89 -8.82
N LEU A 24 -0.64 -0.41 -7.89
CA LEU A 24 -0.38 -0.59 -6.46
C LEU A 24 -0.37 -2.07 -6.08
N ARG A 25 -1.33 -2.86 -6.59
CA ARG A 25 -1.38 -4.32 -6.40
C ARG A 25 -0.11 -5.01 -6.91
N ALA A 26 0.41 -4.60 -8.05
CA ALA A 26 1.65 -5.18 -8.59
C ALA A 26 2.85 -4.90 -7.69
N ILE A 27 2.95 -3.70 -7.12
CA ILE A 27 4.02 -3.34 -6.16
C ILE A 27 3.88 -4.19 -4.89
N ILE A 28 2.71 -4.20 -4.26
CA ILE A 28 2.52 -4.87 -2.97
C ILE A 28 2.37 -6.40 -3.09
N SER A 29 2.34 -6.95 -4.31
CA SER A 29 2.39 -8.39 -4.53
C SER A 29 3.75 -8.99 -4.15
N ASN A 30 4.79 -8.17 -4.03
CA ASN A 30 6.05 -8.53 -3.39
C ASN A 30 6.11 -7.83 -2.03
N ASP A 31 6.02 -8.60 -0.95
CA ASP A 31 6.01 -8.05 0.41
C ASP A 31 7.33 -7.39 0.81
N ASP A 32 8.45 -7.75 0.17
CA ASP A 32 9.75 -7.11 0.37
C ASP A 32 9.81 -5.67 -0.16
N ASN A 33 8.81 -5.23 -0.94
CA ASN A 33 8.76 -3.86 -1.44
C ASN A 33 8.40 -2.84 -0.36
N LEU A 34 7.81 -3.28 0.76
CA LEU A 34 7.42 -2.41 1.87
C LEU A 34 7.94 -2.97 3.19
N THR A 35 8.01 -2.10 4.19
CA THR A 35 8.44 -2.47 5.53
C THR A 35 7.47 -3.47 6.16
N TYR A 36 7.99 -4.36 7.01
CA TYR A 36 7.17 -5.35 7.72
C TYR A 36 6.03 -4.67 8.50
N GLY A 37 4.81 -5.18 8.32
CA GLY A 37 3.60 -4.61 8.92
C GLY A 37 2.94 -3.51 8.09
N SER A 38 3.53 -3.10 6.95
CA SER A 38 2.92 -2.17 6.01
C SER A 38 1.73 -2.79 5.25
N ILE A 39 1.81 -4.08 4.92
CA ILE A 39 0.79 -4.83 4.18
C ILE A 39 -0.02 -5.71 5.13
N ILE A 40 -1.34 -5.55 5.13
CA ILE A 40 -2.26 -6.26 6.00
C ILE A 40 -3.24 -7.07 5.15
N SER A 41 -3.30 -8.38 5.42
CA SER A 41 -4.34 -9.27 4.86
C SER A 41 -5.51 -9.37 5.84
N VAL A 42 -6.69 -8.93 5.41
CA VAL A 42 -7.93 -8.99 6.20
C VAL A 42 -8.76 -10.17 5.71
N TYR A 43 -9.00 -11.13 6.60
CA TYR A 43 -9.87 -12.29 6.33
C TYR A 43 -11.27 -11.99 6.89
N ASN A 44 -12.26 -11.91 6.01
CA ASN A 44 -13.66 -11.66 6.35
C ASN A 44 -14.52 -12.95 6.37
N GLY A 45 -13.89 -14.11 6.25
CA GLY A 45 -14.56 -15.42 6.15
C GLY A 45 -14.84 -15.88 4.71
N GLU A 46 -14.53 -15.06 3.70
CA GLU A 46 -14.51 -15.48 2.29
C GLU A 46 -13.20 -16.20 1.93
N ASN A 47 -13.17 -16.84 0.76
CA ASN A 47 -11.99 -17.57 0.28
C ASN A 47 -10.80 -16.66 -0.07
N GLU A 48 -11.05 -15.38 -0.35
CA GLU A 48 -10.03 -14.39 -0.72
C GLU A 48 -9.88 -13.36 0.40
N SER A 49 -8.64 -13.01 0.72
CA SER A 49 -8.36 -11.95 1.68
C SER A 49 -8.44 -10.58 1.02
N ILE A 50 -8.86 -9.58 1.79
CA ILE A 50 -8.80 -8.19 1.37
C ILE A 50 -7.43 -7.65 1.75
N THR A 51 -6.67 -7.17 0.78
CA THR A 51 -5.39 -6.50 1.04
C THR A 51 -5.61 -5.04 1.42
N ALA A 52 -4.95 -4.61 2.49
CA ALA A 52 -4.97 -3.25 3.00
C ALA A 52 -3.55 -2.79 3.40
N LEU A 53 -3.36 -1.47 3.50
CA LEU A 53 -2.12 -0.85 3.94
C LEU A 53 -2.32 -0.07 5.23
N THR A 54 -1.31 -0.06 6.09
CA THR A 54 -1.23 0.85 7.23
C THR A 54 -0.98 2.29 6.77
N ASP A 55 -1.11 3.25 7.70
CA ASP A 55 -0.68 4.63 7.46
C ASP A 55 0.80 4.69 7.01
N ASP A 56 1.70 3.97 7.70
CA ASP A 56 3.12 3.93 7.37
C ASP A 56 3.39 3.30 6.00
N GLY A 57 2.69 2.19 5.68
CA GLY A 57 2.83 1.52 4.38
C GLY A 57 2.33 2.38 3.21
N MET A 58 1.29 3.19 3.44
CA MET A 58 0.81 4.16 2.46
C MET A 58 1.84 5.28 2.23
N GLU A 59 2.45 5.79 3.29
CA GLU A 59 3.48 6.84 3.19
C GLU A 59 4.71 6.32 2.43
N GLU A 60 5.20 5.13 2.79
CA GLU A 60 6.33 4.46 2.14
C GLU A 60 6.06 4.26 0.64
N LEU A 61 4.89 3.75 0.28
CA LEU A 61 4.47 3.56 -1.11
C LEU A 61 4.43 4.90 -1.88
N GLY A 62 3.88 5.96 -1.28
CA GLY A 62 3.85 7.29 -1.87
C GLY A 62 5.24 7.87 -2.11
N GLN A 63 6.19 7.64 -1.20
CA GLN A 63 7.58 8.05 -1.36
C GLN A 63 8.27 7.29 -2.50
N MET A 64 8.09 5.97 -2.58
CA MET A 64 8.64 5.14 -3.66
C MET A 64 8.15 5.60 -5.04
N LEU A 65 6.85 5.83 -5.20
CA LEU A 65 6.26 6.30 -6.46
C LEU A 65 6.78 7.69 -6.85
N SER A 66 6.90 8.58 -5.85
CA SER A 66 7.47 9.91 -6.06
C SER A 66 8.94 9.85 -6.51
N TYR A 67 9.72 8.93 -5.95
CA TYR A 67 11.10 8.69 -6.33
C TYR A 67 11.21 8.15 -7.75
N ALA A 68 10.42 7.12 -8.08
CA ALA A 68 10.40 6.50 -9.42
C ALA A 68 10.08 7.51 -10.54
N ARG A 69 9.13 8.43 -10.29
CA ARG A 69 8.82 9.52 -11.23
C ARG A 69 10.01 10.45 -11.45
N ARG A 70 10.67 10.89 -10.37
CA ARG A 70 11.84 11.78 -10.46
C ARG A 70 13.01 11.13 -11.17
N SER A 71 13.26 9.83 -10.95
CA SER A 71 14.34 9.10 -11.63
C SER A 71 14.12 8.89 -13.13
N THR A 72 12.90 9.13 -13.63
CA THR A 72 12.60 9.03 -15.07
C THR A 72 12.86 10.37 -15.80
N ASP A 73 12.98 11.47 -15.05
CA ASP A 73 13.28 12.82 -15.56
C ASP A 73 14.80 13.11 -15.64
N GLU A 74 15.67 12.14 -15.31
CA GLU A 74 17.15 12.19 -15.42
C GLU A 74 17.66 11.36 -16.61
#